data_AF-A0A3Q1D7I1-F1
#
_entry.id   AF-A0A3Q1D7I1-F1
#
_cell.length_a   1.000
_cell.length_b   1.000
_cell.length_c   1.000
_cell.angle_alpha   90.00
_cell.angle_beta   90.00
_cell.angle_gamma   90.00
#
_symmetry.space_group_name_H-M   'P 1'
#
loop_
_entity.id
_entity.type
_entity.pdbx_description
1 polymer ?
#
loop_
_entity_poly.entity_id
_entity_poly.type
_entity_poly.pdbx_seq_one_letter_code
_entity_poly.pdbx_strand_id
1 'polypeptide(L)'
;ATGDKLHFLLCYLGWSQPTLIQEKAIPLALEGKDLLARARTGSGKTAAYAVPVIQRILTSKQSVREQDVRALILVPSKELGQQVQTMIRQLTFFCSRDVRVTDISGKADLSAQRPILMEKPDVVVGTPSRVLAHLNAQNLVLHSSLEMLVVDEADLLFSFGFEADLKNLLCHLPKIYQSFLMSATLSEDVQALKELLLHNPVVLKLQGSQLPDSSQLQQYSIKCEEEDKFLLIYTLLKLQLLQGKTLVFVGAVDRCYRLKLFLEQFGIPACVLNSELPVQSRCHIITQFNQGFYDYIIATDEQSLADPAAAAAQTTAGKEKKKNTEKGGKAKGKEYGVSRGVDFQNVSNVINFDFPATVESYIHRVGRTARADNPGTALSFISHTELDLLSEVEEALTGDNAESVLKPYEFKMKEIEGFRYRCRDAMRSVTKQAVREARLKEIKQELLNSEKLKTYFDDNPRDLQLLRHDKDLHPAVVKPHLKNIPEYLGETQTHALVVDCNHLSLQSD
;
A
#
# COMPACT_ATOMS: atom_id res chain seq x y z
N ALA A 1 -25.31 -8.35 -30.56
CA ALA A 1 -25.46 -6.88 -30.53
C ALA A 1 -24.74 -6.23 -29.34
N THR A 2 -25.04 -6.56 -28.07
CA THR A 2 -24.33 -6.00 -26.89
C THR A 2 -23.02 -6.71 -26.56
N GLY A 3 -22.95 -8.05 -26.68
CA GLY A 3 -21.71 -8.81 -26.50
C GLY A 3 -20.60 -8.41 -27.49
N ASP A 4 -20.98 -8.04 -28.72
CA ASP A 4 -20.04 -7.62 -29.77
C ASP A 4 -19.35 -6.29 -29.44
N LYS A 5 -20.03 -5.37 -28.74
CA LYS A 5 -19.48 -4.05 -28.37
C LYS A 5 -18.40 -4.17 -27.29
N LEU A 6 -18.61 -5.03 -26.29
CA LEU A 6 -17.65 -5.24 -25.22
C LEU A 6 -16.43 -6.01 -25.73
N HIS A 7 -16.63 -7.02 -26.58
CA HIS A 7 -15.56 -7.75 -27.23
C HIS A 7 -14.69 -6.84 -28.13
N PHE A 8 -15.32 -6.00 -28.96
CA PHE A 8 -14.61 -5.03 -29.80
C PHE A 8 -13.80 -4.02 -28.97
N LEU A 9 -14.33 -3.59 -27.82
CA LEU A 9 -13.63 -2.69 -26.91
C LEU A 9 -12.41 -3.33 -26.25
N LEU A 10 -12.51 -4.59 -25.82
CA LEU A 10 -11.36 -5.32 -25.25
C LEU A 10 -10.22 -5.41 -26.28
N CYS A 11 -10.54 -5.67 -27.55
CA CYS A 11 -9.57 -5.63 -28.64
C CYS A 11 -9.00 -4.23 -28.87
N TYR A 12 -9.82 -3.17 -28.81
CA TYR A 12 -9.38 -1.78 -28.98
C TYR A 12 -8.46 -1.29 -27.85
N LEU A 13 -8.70 -1.75 -26.61
CA LEU A 13 -7.85 -1.46 -25.45
C LEU A 13 -6.53 -2.26 -25.46
N GLY A 14 -6.30 -3.08 -26.49
CA GLY A 14 -5.09 -3.91 -26.61
C GLY A 14 -5.08 -5.13 -25.67
N TRP A 15 -6.23 -5.49 -25.09
CA TRP A 15 -6.34 -6.66 -24.21
C TRP A 15 -6.54 -7.91 -25.06
N SER A 16 -5.46 -8.35 -25.70
CA SER A 16 -5.46 -9.48 -26.63
C SER A 16 -5.74 -10.82 -25.96
N GLN A 17 -5.36 -10.98 -24.68
CA GLN A 17 -5.66 -12.18 -23.89
C GLN A 17 -6.14 -11.84 -22.48
N PRO A 18 -7.18 -12.53 -21.97
CA PRO A 18 -7.63 -12.36 -20.61
C PRO A 18 -6.58 -12.87 -19.63
N THR A 19 -6.42 -12.19 -18.49
CA THR A 19 -5.59 -12.73 -17.40
C THR A 19 -6.25 -13.97 -16.81
N LEU A 20 -5.47 -14.81 -16.11
CA LEU A 20 -5.99 -16.05 -15.51
C LEU A 20 -7.22 -15.82 -14.62
N ILE A 21 -7.26 -14.72 -13.86
CA ILE A 21 -8.42 -14.35 -13.04
C ILE A 21 -9.62 -13.97 -13.89
N GLN A 22 -9.43 -13.25 -14.99
CA GLN A 22 -10.50 -12.87 -15.90
C GLN A 22 -11.07 -14.12 -16.60
N GLU A 23 -10.22 -15.00 -17.10
CA GLU A 23 -10.62 -16.24 -17.79
C GLU A 23 -11.49 -17.14 -16.90
N LYS A 24 -11.13 -17.28 -15.61
CA LYS A 24 -11.87 -18.14 -14.68
C LYS A 24 -13.08 -17.44 -14.05
N ALA A 25 -12.96 -16.16 -13.68
CA ALA A 25 -14.03 -15.47 -12.94
C ALA A 25 -15.16 -14.99 -13.84
N ILE A 26 -14.87 -14.46 -15.04
CA ILE A 26 -15.90 -13.83 -15.89
C ILE A 26 -17.01 -14.81 -16.28
N PRO A 27 -16.73 -16.05 -16.75
CA PRO A 27 -17.78 -16.99 -17.11
C PRO A 27 -18.69 -17.34 -15.93
N LEU A 28 -18.10 -17.62 -14.76
CA LEU A 28 -18.85 -17.95 -13.54
C LEU A 28 -19.67 -16.78 -13.03
N ALA A 29 -19.15 -15.55 -13.15
CA ALA A 29 -19.87 -14.33 -12.83
C ALA A 29 -21.09 -14.14 -13.74
N LEU A 30 -20.95 -14.39 -15.06
CA LEU A 30 -22.04 -14.26 -16.01
C LEU A 30 -23.15 -15.31 -15.81
N GLU A 31 -22.81 -16.49 -15.28
CA GLU A 31 -23.77 -17.50 -14.82
C GLU A 31 -24.58 -17.07 -13.59
N GLY A 32 -24.21 -15.95 -12.95
CA GLY A 32 -24.89 -15.42 -11.76
C GLY A 32 -24.41 -16.01 -10.44
N LYS A 33 -23.24 -16.67 -10.41
CA LYS A 33 -22.66 -17.23 -9.18
C LYS A 33 -21.97 -16.14 -8.35
N ASP A 34 -22.08 -16.25 -7.04
CA ASP A 34 -21.27 -15.46 -6.11
C ASP A 34 -19.81 -15.91 -6.17
N LEU A 35 -18.88 -14.97 -6.10
CA LEU A 35 -17.45 -15.26 -6.25
C LEU A 35 -16.64 -14.74 -5.06
N LEU A 36 -15.77 -15.60 -4.55
CA LEU A 36 -14.64 -15.23 -3.72
C LEU A 36 -13.36 -15.48 -4.50
N ALA A 37 -12.69 -14.43 -4.96
CA ALA A 37 -11.47 -14.57 -5.73
C ALA A 37 -10.25 -14.06 -4.96
N ARG A 38 -9.28 -14.96 -4.76
CA ARG A 38 -7.95 -14.61 -4.28
C ARG A 38 -7.00 -14.43 -5.46
N ALA A 39 -6.49 -13.21 -5.64
CA ALA A 39 -5.47 -12.92 -6.63
C ALA A 39 -4.60 -11.70 -6.24
N ARG A 40 -3.33 -11.68 -6.65
CA ARG A 40 -2.41 -10.57 -6.35
C ARG A 40 -2.88 -9.24 -6.94
N THR A 41 -2.50 -8.11 -6.36
CA THR A 41 -2.71 -6.79 -6.96
C THR A 41 -2.02 -6.72 -8.33
N GLY A 42 -2.64 -6.05 -9.30
CA GLY A 42 -2.14 -6.02 -10.68
C GLY A 42 -2.47 -7.27 -11.53
N SER A 43 -3.12 -8.30 -10.99
CA SER A 43 -3.57 -9.47 -11.77
C SER A 43 -4.78 -9.21 -12.68
N GLY A 44 -5.34 -8.01 -12.68
CA GLY A 44 -6.53 -7.66 -13.45
C GLY A 44 -7.87 -7.95 -12.74
N LYS A 45 -7.88 -8.00 -11.39
CA LYS A 45 -9.09 -8.20 -10.55
C LYS A 45 -10.23 -7.25 -10.90
N THR A 46 -9.91 -5.97 -11.10
CA THR A 46 -10.89 -4.92 -11.40
C THR A 46 -11.69 -5.25 -12.67
N ALA A 47 -11.01 -5.65 -13.74
CA ALA A 47 -11.67 -6.05 -14.97
C ALA A 47 -12.49 -7.34 -14.81
N ALA A 48 -12.02 -8.28 -13.98
CA ALA A 48 -12.67 -9.56 -13.76
C ALA A 48 -14.10 -9.43 -13.18
N TYR A 49 -14.36 -8.41 -12.34
CA TYR A 49 -15.73 -8.09 -11.90
C TYR A 49 -16.39 -6.97 -12.71
N ALA A 50 -15.64 -6.00 -13.25
CA ALA A 50 -16.24 -4.89 -13.98
C ALA A 50 -16.91 -5.34 -15.28
N VAL A 51 -16.29 -6.28 -16.01
CA VAL A 51 -16.85 -6.86 -17.25
C VAL A 51 -18.23 -7.49 -17.01
N PRO A 52 -18.42 -8.44 -16.08
CA PRO A 52 -19.73 -9.03 -15.83
C PRO A 52 -20.73 -8.00 -15.28
N VAL A 53 -20.31 -7.04 -14.45
CA VAL A 53 -21.18 -5.95 -13.98
C VAL A 53 -21.73 -5.12 -15.15
N ILE A 54 -20.85 -4.66 -16.04
CA ILE A 54 -21.25 -3.88 -17.23
C ILE A 54 -22.18 -4.70 -18.13
N GLN A 55 -21.84 -5.96 -18.39
CA GLN A 55 -22.63 -6.84 -19.25
C GLN A 55 -24.04 -7.08 -18.67
N ARG A 56 -24.16 -7.28 -17.36
CA ARG A 56 -25.45 -7.46 -16.69
C ARG A 56 -26.32 -6.21 -16.78
N ILE A 57 -25.74 -5.02 -16.53
CA ILE A 57 -26.44 -3.74 -16.66
C ILE A 57 -26.94 -3.53 -18.10
N LEU A 58 -26.07 -3.74 -19.09
CA LEU A 58 -26.44 -3.60 -20.51
C LEU A 58 -27.57 -4.57 -20.90
N THR A 59 -27.58 -5.77 -20.34
CA THR A 59 -28.64 -6.77 -20.59
C THR A 59 -29.94 -6.38 -19.91
N SER A 60 -29.89 -5.94 -18.63
CA SER A 60 -31.03 -5.46 -17.85
C SER A 60 -31.72 -4.25 -18.53
N LYS A 61 -30.93 -3.34 -19.13
CA LYS A 61 -31.46 -2.18 -19.87
C LYS A 61 -32.17 -2.51 -21.19
N GLN A 62 -32.06 -3.73 -21.71
CA GLN A 62 -32.84 -4.14 -22.88
C GLN A 62 -34.31 -4.35 -22.54
N SER A 63 -34.61 -4.74 -21.30
CA SER A 63 -35.97 -5.00 -20.81
C SER A 63 -36.50 -3.88 -19.91
N VAL A 64 -35.65 -3.26 -19.10
CA VAL A 64 -36.02 -2.23 -18.12
C VAL A 64 -35.63 -0.84 -18.60
N ARG A 65 -36.60 0.09 -18.67
CA ARG A 65 -36.37 1.48 -19.10
C ARG A 65 -35.99 2.44 -17.96
N GLU A 66 -36.27 2.08 -16.72
CA GLU A 66 -35.99 2.94 -15.58
C GLU A 66 -34.49 2.97 -15.26
N GLN A 67 -34.00 4.17 -14.98
CA GLN A 67 -32.63 4.42 -14.56
C GLN A 67 -32.58 4.29 -13.03
N ASP A 68 -31.80 3.33 -12.54
CA ASP A 68 -31.58 3.09 -11.12
C ASP A 68 -30.16 2.58 -10.86
N VAL A 69 -29.76 2.62 -9.58
CA VAL A 69 -28.48 2.09 -9.12
C VAL A 69 -28.57 0.56 -9.06
N ARG A 70 -27.87 -0.12 -9.97
CA ARG A 70 -27.89 -1.59 -10.12
C ARG A 70 -26.66 -2.27 -9.54
N ALA A 71 -25.53 -1.57 -9.44
CA ALA A 71 -24.30 -2.11 -8.88
C ALA A 71 -23.67 -1.17 -7.85
N LEU A 72 -23.19 -1.75 -6.76
CA LEU A 72 -22.43 -1.07 -5.72
C LEU A 72 -21.05 -1.71 -5.62
N ILE A 73 -20.01 -0.90 -5.70
CA ILE A 73 -18.62 -1.33 -5.56
C ILE A 73 -18.03 -0.67 -4.32
N LEU A 74 -17.74 -1.49 -3.32
CA LEU A 74 -17.12 -1.10 -2.07
C LEU A 74 -15.60 -1.22 -2.20
N VAL A 75 -14.93 -0.12 -1.90
CA VAL A 75 -13.46 0.00 -1.92
C VAL A 75 -12.96 0.51 -0.57
N PRO A 76 -11.72 0.17 -0.15
CA PRO A 76 -11.17 0.58 1.13
C PRO A 76 -10.69 2.03 1.14
N SER A 77 -10.46 2.66 -0.01
CA SER A 77 -9.88 4.00 -0.12
C SER A 77 -10.48 4.83 -1.25
N LYS A 78 -10.28 6.15 -1.19
CA LYS A 78 -10.79 7.08 -2.20
C LYS A 78 -10.05 6.97 -3.53
N GLU A 79 -8.75 6.69 -3.46
CA GLU A 79 -7.89 6.54 -4.61
C GLU A 79 -8.21 5.26 -5.37
N LEU A 80 -8.47 4.14 -4.66
CA LEU A 80 -8.94 2.93 -5.32
C LEU A 80 -10.31 3.17 -5.96
N GLY A 81 -11.19 3.93 -5.31
CA GLY A 81 -12.47 4.35 -5.89
C GLY A 81 -12.31 5.09 -7.23
N GLN A 82 -11.39 6.05 -7.29
CA GLN A 82 -11.05 6.78 -8.52
C GLN A 82 -10.44 5.88 -9.60
N GLN A 83 -9.56 4.94 -9.22
CA GLN A 83 -8.97 3.97 -10.14
C GLN A 83 -10.05 3.07 -10.76
N VAL A 84 -10.94 2.52 -9.93
CA VAL A 84 -12.07 1.68 -10.36
C VAL A 84 -13.01 2.47 -11.27
N GLN A 85 -13.36 3.71 -10.91
CA GLN A 85 -14.21 4.56 -11.76
C GLN A 85 -13.55 4.80 -13.13
N THR A 86 -12.25 5.09 -13.16
CA THR A 86 -11.50 5.33 -14.39
C THR A 86 -11.49 4.08 -15.27
N MET A 87 -11.22 2.91 -14.67
CA MET A 87 -11.23 1.63 -15.39
C MET A 87 -12.63 1.33 -15.97
N ILE A 88 -13.70 1.50 -15.18
CA ILE A 88 -15.06 1.26 -15.66
C ILE A 88 -15.39 2.24 -16.80
N ARG A 89 -15.01 3.52 -16.70
CA ARG A 89 -15.22 4.50 -17.79
C ARG A 89 -14.47 4.13 -19.07
N GLN A 90 -13.27 3.56 -18.96
CA GLN A 90 -12.55 3.03 -20.11
C GLN A 90 -13.27 1.83 -20.71
N LEU A 91 -13.76 0.91 -19.87
CA LEU A 91 -14.55 -0.26 -20.27
C LEU A 91 -15.97 0.09 -20.78
N THR A 92 -16.44 1.31 -20.54
CA THR A 92 -17.73 1.78 -21.04
C THR A 92 -17.59 2.86 -22.10
N PHE A 93 -16.40 3.10 -22.65
CA PHE A 93 -16.18 4.21 -23.60
C PHE A 93 -17.20 4.23 -24.76
N PHE A 94 -17.44 3.09 -25.41
CA PHE A 94 -18.41 2.94 -26.50
C PHE A 94 -19.88 2.78 -26.06
N CYS A 95 -20.13 2.61 -24.75
CA CYS A 95 -21.48 2.51 -24.18
C CYS A 95 -21.70 3.50 -23.02
N SER A 96 -21.01 4.64 -23.07
CA SER A 96 -21.00 5.66 -22.01
C SER A 96 -22.37 6.32 -21.80
N ARG A 97 -23.22 6.29 -22.82
CA ARG A 97 -24.63 6.70 -22.72
C ARG A 97 -25.51 5.66 -22.02
N ASP A 98 -25.10 4.39 -22.06
CA ASP A 98 -25.87 3.26 -21.55
C ASP A 98 -25.45 2.88 -20.13
N VAL A 99 -24.20 3.13 -19.71
CA VAL A 99 -23.71 2.78 -18.36
C VAL A 99 -23.06 4.00 -17.71
N ARG A 100 -23.70 4.51 -16.65
CA ARG A 100 -23.20 5.63 -15.85
C ARG A 100 -22.52 5.15 -14.58
N VAL A 101 -21.32 5.66 -14.30
CA VAL A 101 -20.54 5.33 -13.10
C VAL A 101 -20.14 6.59 -12.33
N THR A 102 -20.38 6.56 -11.02
CA THR A 102 -20.07 7.66 -10.10
C THR A 102 -19.27 7.16 -8.91
N ASP A 103 -18.18 7.86 -8.61
CA ASP A 103 -17.39 7.67 -7.39
C ASP A 103 -17.82 8.66 -6.30
N ILE A 104 -18.16 8.13 -5.12
CA ILE A 104 -18.51 8.90 -3.91
C ILE A 104 -17.51 8.68 -2.77
N SER A 105 -16.39 8.00 -3.02
CA SER A 105 -15.35 7.74 -2.02
C SER A 105 -14.57 9.00 -1.59
N GLY A 106 -14.60 10.04 -2.41
CA GLY A 106 -13.90 11.32 -2.17
C GLY A 106 -14.40 12.11 -0.96
N LYS A 107 -13.64 13.16 -0.60
CA LYS A 107 -13.93 14.02 0.56
C LYS A 107 -15.09 15.02 0.37
N ALA A 108 -15.71 15.07 -0.81
CA ALA A 108 -16.76 16.04 -1.11
C ALA A 108 -17.92 15.98 -0.11
N ASP A 109 -18.59 17.11 0.11
CA ASP A 109 -19.74 17.17 1.01
C ASP A 109 -20.91 16.36 0.45
N LEU A 110 -21.70 15.75 1.36
CA LEU A 110 -22.88 14.97 1.01
C LEU A 110 -23.87 15.78 0.15
N SER A 111 -23.97 17.10 0.42
CA SER A 111 -24.83 18.03 -0.33
C SER A 111 -24.37 18.23 -1.78
N ALA A 112 -23.06 18.21 -2.04
CA ALA A 112 -22.49 18.36 -3.37
C ALA A 112 -22.66 17.08 -4.20
N GLN A 113 -22.64 15.91 -3.56
CA GLN A 113 -22.82 14.61 -4.22
C GLN A 113 -24.30 14.23 -4.41
N ARG A 114 -25.21 14.85 -3.66
CA ARG A 114 -26.66 14.58 -3.74
C ARG A 114 -27.25 14.77 -5.15
N PRO A 115 -27.00 15.87 -5.88
CA PRO A 115 -27.51 16.02 -7.25
C PRO A 115 -27.02 14.91 -8.19
N ILE A 116 -25.77 14.49 -8.04
CA ILE A 116 -25.16 13.45 -8.88
C ILE A 116 -25.85 12.09 -8.62
N LEU A 117 -26.16 11.78 -7.36
CA LEU A 117 -26.87 10.56 -7.00
C LEU A 117 -28.36 10.60 -7.37
N MET A 118 -28.97 11.79 -7.44
CA MET A 118 -30.34 11.97 -7.94
C MET A 118 -30.49 11.62 -9.42
N GLU A 119 -29.41 11.69 -10.21
CA GLU A 119 -29.39 11.20 -11.59
C GLU A 119 -29.39 9.66 -11.68
N LYS A 120 -29.27 8.97 -10.54
CA LYS A 120 -29.30 7.51 -10.40
C LYS A 120 -28.28 6.82 -11.32
N PRO A 121 -26.97 7.00 -11.11
CA PRO A 121 -25.96 6.29 -11.89
C PRO A 121 -26.15 4.77 -11.77
N ASP A 122 -25.80 4.01 -12.80
CA ASP A 122 -25.97 2.55 -12.79
C ASP A 122 -25.02 1.86 -11.82
N VAL A 123 -23.81 2.40 -11.70
CA VAL A 123 -22.75 1.91 -10.82
C VAL A 123 -22.33 3.02 -9.85
N VAL A 124 -22.37 2.72 -8.56
CA VAL A 124 -21.82 3.58 -7.51
C VAL A 124 -20.57 2.93 -6.92
N VAL A 125 -19.47 3.68 -6.88
CA VAL A 125 -18.21 3.27 -6.24
C VAL A 125 -18.03 4.10 -4.98
N GLY A 126 -17.68 3.49 -3.85
CA GLY A 126 -17.53 4.23 -2.59
C GLY A 126 -16.89 3.43 -1.47
N THR A 127 -16.43 4.14 -0.43
CA THR A 127 -16.03 3.49 0.83
C THR A 127 -17.27 3.14 1.66
N PRO A 128 -17.25 2.07 2.48
CA PRO A 128 -18.42 1.66 3.27
C PRO A 128 -19.04 2.78 4.10
N SER A 129 -18.22 3.56 4.82
CA SER A 129 -18.73 4.67 5.65
C SER A 129 -19.40 5.76 4.81
N ARG A 130 -18.87 6.07 3.62
CA ARG A 130 -19.44 7.10 2.74
C ARG A 130 -20.76 6.65 2.13
N VAL A 131 -20.81 5.41 1.66
CA VAL A 131 -22.05 4.81 1.14
C VAL A 131 -23.11 4.78 2.24
N LEU A 132 -22.75 4.33 3.45
CA LEU A 132 -23.65 4.31 4.61
C LEU A 132 -24.15 5.72 4.96
N ALA A 133 -23.29 6.73 4.95
CA ALA A 133 -23.71 8.12 5.18
C ALA A 133 -24.75 8.60 4.15
N HIS A 134 -24.59 8.25 2.87
CA HIS A 134 -25.57 8.58 1.83
C HIS A 134 -26.88 7.80 1.97
N LEU A 135 -26.83 6.54 2.41
CA LEU A 135 -28.02 5.73 2.71
C LEU A 135 -28.81 6.31 3.88
N ASN A 136 -28.11 6.65 4.98
CA ASN A 136 -28.73 7.27 6.17
C ASN A 136 -29.33 8.65 5.86
N ALA A 137 -28.66 9.44 5.02
CA ALA A 137 -29.17 10.73 4.57
C ALA A 137 -30.26 10.62 3.47
N GLN A 138 -30.65 9.40 3.07
CA GLN A 138 -31.61 9.12 2.00
C GLN A 138 -31.24 9.74 0.64
N ASN A 139 -29.95 9.98 0.42
CA ASN A 139 -29.42 10.44 -0.87
C ASN A 139 -29.23 9.26 -1.86
N LEU A 140 -29.16 8.04 -1.33
CA LEU A 140 -29.00 6.80 -2.08
C LEU A 140 -30.04 5.78 -1.58
N VAL A 141 -30.64 5.03 -2.49
CA VAL A 141 -31.63 3.98 -2.18
C VAL A 141 -31.25 2.73 -2.96
N LEU A 142 -31.03 1.61 -2.28
CA LEU A 142 -30.52 0.38 -2.89
C LEU A 142 -31.45 -0.84 -2.74
N HIS A 143 -32.33 -0.84 -1.74
CA HIS A 143 -33.15 -2.00 -1.35
C HIS A 143 -34.06 -2.56 -2.45
N SER A 144 -34.38 -1.79 -3.50
CA SER A 144 -35.29 -2.19 -4.58
C SER A 144 -34.59 -2.42 -5.92
N SER A 145 -33.40 -1.85 -6.14
CA SER A 145 -32.79 -1.78 -7.48
C SER A 145 -31.44 -2.48 -7.59
N LEU A 146 -30.77 -2.75 -6.47
CA LEU A 146 -29.42 -3.29 -6.50
C LEU A 146 -29.44 -4.77 -6.94
N GLU A 147 -28.72 -5.07 -8.02
CA GLU A 147 -28.57 -6.41 -8.55
C GLU A 147 -27.23 -7.05 -8.15
N MET A 148 -26.18 -6.22 -7.98
CA MET A 148 -24.81 -6.68 -7.73
C MET A 148 -24.07 -5.87 -6.65
N LEU A 149 -23.35 -6.57 -5.78
CA LEU A 149 -22.42 -6.00 -4.81
C LEU A 149 -21.00 -6.50 -5.09
N VAL A 150 -20.04 -5.58 -5.16
CA VAL A 150 -18.62 -5.92 -5.27
C VAL A 150 -17.89 -5.36 -4.06
N VAL A 151 -17.00 -6.16 -3.48
CA VAL A 151 -16.08 -5.77 -2.42
C VAL A 151 -14.66 -6.00 -2.92
N ASP A 152 -13.96 -4.91 -3.21
CA ASP A 152 -12.59 -4.95 -3.74
C ASP A 152 -11.56 -4.70 -2.62
N GLU A 153 -10.42 -5.38 -2.70
CA GLU A 153 -9.37 -5.42 -1.66
C GLU A 153 -9.96 -5.63 -0.24
N ALA A 154 -10.72 -6.71 -0.09
CA ALA A 154 -11.52 -6.99 1.10
C ALA A 154 -10.72 -7.20 2.40
N ASP A 155 -9.50 -7.71 2.30
CA ASP A 155 -8.54 -7.81 3.42
C ASP A 155 -8.20 -6.43 4.01
N LEU A 156 -8.22 -5.38 3.19
CA LEU A 156 -7.98 -4.01 3.64
C LEU A 156 -9.19 -3.39 4.33
N LEU A 157 -10.42 -3.81 4.01
CA LEU A 157 -11.62 -3.22 4.60
C LEU A 157 -11.74 -3.50 6.11
N PHE A 158 -11.34 -4.69 6.54
CA PHE A 158 -11.30 -5.05 7.97
C PHE A 158 -10.14 -4.38 8.69
N SER A 159 -8.97 -4.34 8.05
CA SER A 159 -7.82 -3.58 8.55
C SER A 159 -8.16 -2.10 8.82
N PHE A 160 -9.16 -1.56 8.10
CA PHE A 160 -9.64 -0.18 8.23
C PHE A 160 -10.82 0.01 9.18
N GLY A 161 -11.29 -1.07 9.81
CA GLY A 161 -12.37 -0.99 10.81
C GLY A 161 -13.75 -0.73 10.22
N PHE A 162 -13.99 -1.03 8.94
CA PHE A 162 -15.29 -0.83 8.31
C PHE A 162 -16.32 -1.92 8.65
N GLU A 163 -16.02 -2.84 9.57
CA GLU A 163 -16.90 -3.97 9.92
C GLU A 163 -18.30 -3.50 10.34
N ALA A 164 -18.37 -2.52 11.25
CA ALA A 164 -19.64 -1.99 11.75
C ALA A 164 -20.42 -1.28 10.64
N ASP A 165 -19.72 -0.49 9.81
CA ASP A 165 -20.34 0.23 8.70
C ASP A 165 -20.89 -0.73 7.65
N LEU A 166 -20.17 -1.80 7.35
CA LEU A 166 -20.60 -2.81 6.41
C LEU A 166 -21.83 -3.55 6.93
N LYS A 167 -21.83 -4.01 8.19
CA LYS A 167 -22.99 -4.65 8.82
C LYS A 167 -24.25 -3.78 8.74
N ASN A 168 -24.11 -2.48 9.01
CA ASN A 168 -25.22 -1.53 8.92
C ASN A 168 -25.65 -1.29 7.47
N LEU A 169 -24.69 -1.21 6.53
CA LEU A 169 -24.98 -1.05 5.10
C LEU A 169 -25.81 -2.21 4.55
N LEU A 170 -25.53 -3.44 4.97
CA LEU A 170 -26.26 -4.64 4.54
C LEU A 170 -27.75 -4.60 4.88
N CYS A 171 -28.13 -3.90 5.96
CA CYS A 171 -29.54 -3.71 6.32
C CYS A 171 -30.33 -2.90 5.27
N HIS A 172 -29.64 -2.17 4.38
CA HIS A 172 -30.25 -1.36 3.33
C HIS A 172 -30.23 -2.04 1.94
N LEU A 173 -29.65 -3.23 1.82
CA LEU A 173 -29.57 -3.97 0.56
C LEU A 173 -30.77 -4.92 0.38
N PRO A 174 -31.10 -5.29 -0.87
CA PRO A 174 -32.12 -6.30 -1.13
C PRO A 174 -31.70 -7.68 -0.59
N LYS A 175 -32.68 -8.58 -0.46
CA LYS A 175 -32.42 -9.97 -0.03
C LYS A 175 -31.72 -10.82 -1.09
N ILE A 176 -31.87 -10.47 -2.36
CA ILE A 176 -31.35 -11.22 -3.50
C ILE A 176 -30.52 -10.27 -4.33
N TYR A 177 -29.21 -10.51 -4.36
CA TYR A 177 -28.24 -9.86 -5.23
C TYR A 177 -27.08 -10.83 -5.45
N GLN A 178 -26.31 -10.63 -6.52
CA GLN A 178 -25.08 -11.35 -6.76
C GLN A 178 -23.91 -10.60 -6.10
N SER A 179 -22.99 -11.33 -5.46
CA SER A 179 -21.93 -10.73 -4.67
C SER A 179 -20.54 -11.22 -5.09
N PHE A 180 -19.59 -10.28 -5.15
CA PHE A 180 -18.20 -10.51 -5.52
C PHE A 180 -17.27 -10.03 -4.42
N LEU A 181 -16.38 -10.90 -3.95
CA LEU A 181 -15.36 -10.57 -2.97
C LEU A 181 -13.97 -10.82 -3.58
N MET A 182 -13.22 -9.73 -3.77
CA MET A 182 -11.88 -9.75 -4.34
C MET A 182 -10.87 -9.42 -3.25
N SER A 183 -9.84 -10.25 -3.09
CA SER A 183 -8.82 -10.06 -2.06
C SER A 183 -7.46 -10.57 -2.52
N ALA A 184 -6.37 -9.98 -2.02
CA ALA A 184 -5.02 -10.54 -2.20
C ALA A 184 -4.78 -11.73 -1.27
N THR A 185 -5.35 -11.67 -0.06
CA THR A 185 -5.15 -12.67 1.00
C THR A 185 -6.46 -13.38 1.38
N LEU A 186 -6.34 -14.51 2.08
CA LEU A 186 -7.46 -15.28 2.65
C LEU A 186 -7.32 -15.33 4.18
N SER A 187 -7.28 -14.17 4.82
CA SER A 187 -7.27 -14.05 6.28
C SER A 187 -8.59 -14.50 6.92
N GLU A 188 -8.60 -14.69 8.24
CA GLU A 188 -9.83 -14.97 9.00
C GLU A 188 -10.90 -13.89 8.79
N ASP A 189 -10.48 -12.62 8.70
CA ASP A 189 -11.37 -11.49 8.39
C ASP A 189 -12.07 -11.63 7.04
N VAL A 190 -11.34 -12.07 6.01
CA VAL A 190 -11.91 -12.32 4.68
C VAL A 190 -12.87 -13.50 4.72
N GLN A 191 -12.62 -14.50 5.57
CA GLN A 191 -13.56 -15.60 5.79
C GLN A 191 -14.84 -15.12 6.49
N ALA A 192 -14.73 -14.24 7.49
CA ALA A 192 -15.90 -13.63 8.13
C ALA A 192 -16.73 -12.81 7.13
N LEU A 193 -16.08 -12.06 6.24
CA LEU A 193 -16.77 -11.36 5.14
C LEU A 193 -17.46 -12.30 4.17
N LYS A 194 -16.81 -13.41 3.81
CA LYS A 194 -17.39 -14.43 2.94
C LYS A 194 -18.70 -14.96 3.53
N GLU A 195 -18.71 -15.27 4.82
CA GLU A 195 -19.93 -15.76 5.51
C GLU A 195 -21.01 -14.68 5.61
N LEU A 196 -20.62 -13.41 5.71
CA LEU A 196 -21.55 -12.29 5.82
C LEU A 196 -22.19 -11.88 4.48
N LEU A 197 -21.43 -11.93 3.39
CA LEU A 197 -21.78 -11.30 2.10
C LEU A 197 -22.14 -12.27 0.98
N LEU A 198 -21.68 -13.52 1.03
CA LEU A 198 -21.76 -14.45 -0.09
C LEU A 198 -22.68 -15.62 0.21
N HIS A 199 -23.44 -16.05 -0.78
CA HIS A 199 -24.34 -17.21 -0.71
C HIS A 199 -23.87 -18.33 -1.65
N ASN A 200 -23.36 -19.42 -1.07
CA ASN A 200 -22.77 -20.55 -1.80
C ASN A 200 -21.74 -20.11 -2.88
N PRO A 201 -20.69 -19.35 -2.49
CA PRO A 201 -19.76 -18.78 -3.46
C PRO A 201 -18.83 -19.82 -4.06
N VAL A 202 -18.45 -19.59 -5.32
CA VAL A 202 -17.30 -20.25 -5.91
C VAL A 202 -16.04 -19.57 -5.41
N VAL A 203 -15.18 -20.33 -4.75
CA VAL A 203 -13.89 -19.84 -4.24
C VAL A 203 -12.81 -20.10 -5.28
N LEU A 204 -12.38 -19.04 -5.96
CA LEU A 204 -11.29 -19.06 -6.92
C LEU A 204 -9.97 -18.78 -6.18
N LYS A 205 -9.21 -19.83 -5.90
CA LYS A 205 -7.83 -19.75 -5.40
C LYS A 205 -6.89 -19.87 -6.59
N LEU A 206 -6.59 -18.74 -7.23
CA LEU A 206 -5.65 -18.75 -8.33
C LEU A 206 -4.24 -18.80 -7.76
N GLN A 207 -3.68 -20.01 -7.77
CA GLN A 207 -2.28 -20.26 -7.48
C GLN A 207 -1.44 -19.75 -8.65
N GLY A 208 -1.28 -18.43 -8.75
CA GLY A 208 -0.09 -17.86 -9.36
C GLY A 208 1.03 -17.86 -8.31
N SER A 209 2.27 -17.84 -8.76
CA SER A 209 3.38 -17.37 -7.92
C SER A 209 2.95 -16.06 -7.24
N GLN A 210 3.04 -16.00 -5.91
CA GLN A 210 2.63 -14.81 -5.15
C GLN A 210 3.42 -13.56 -5.61
N LEU A 211 4.58 -13.80 -6.22
CA LEU A 211 5.46 -12.84 -6.85
C LEU A 211 5.42 -12.94 -8.38
N PRO A 212 5.70 -11.84 -9.11
CA PRO A 212 5.97 -11.90 -10.54
C PRO A 212 7.03 -12.94 -10.90
N ASP A 213 7.01 -13.42 -12.15
CA ASP A 213 8.01 -14.38 -12.61
C ASP A 213 9.42 -13.80 -12.49
N SER A 214 10.42 -14.68 -12.43
CA SER A 214 11.83 -14.28 -12.31
C SER A 214 12.34 -13.41 -13.46
N SER A 215 11.62 -13.34 -14.58
CA SER A 215 11.88 -12.41 -15.68
C SER A 215 11.48 -10.96 -15.34
N GLN A 216 10.44 -10.79 -14.53
CA GLN A 216 9.88 -9.49 -14.16
C GLN A 216 10.41 -9.00 -12.80
N LEU A 217 10.60 -9.89 -11.82
CA LEU A 217 11.15 -9.55 -10.50
C LEU A 217 12.47 -10.28 -10.26
N GLN A 218 13.59 -9.54 -10.30
CA GLN A 218 14.88 -10.06 -9.85
C GLN A 218 15.01 -9.90 -8.34
N GLN A 219 15.38 -10.97 -7.64
CA GLN A 219 15.52 -10.98 -6.19
C GLN A 219 16.95 -11.38 -5.82
N TYR A 220 17.59 -10.55 -5.01
CA TYR A 220 18.99 -10.67 -4.62
C TYR A 220 19.14 -10.66 -3.10
N SER A 221 20.12 -11.42 -2.60
CA SER A 221 20.50 -11.44 -1.18
C SER A 221 21.96 -11.07 -0.98
N ILE A 222 22.25 -10.21 0.00
CA ILE A 222 23.61 -9.90 0.45
C ILE A 222 23.71 -10.29 1.92
N LYS A 223 24.65 -11.20 2.22
CA LYS A 223 24.98 -11.56 3.59
C LYS A 223 25.92 -10.51 4.17
N CYS A 224 25.48 -9.81 5.22
CA CYS A 224 26.25 -8.72 5.81
C CYS A 224 25.88 -8.46 7.27
N GLU A 225 26.86 -8.01 8.05
CA GLU A 225 26.67 -7.58 9.42
C GLU A 225 26.10 -6.15 9.52
N GLU A 226 25.63 -5.78 10.71
CA GLU A 226 24.94 -4.52 10.96
C GLU A 226 25.73 -3.27 10.56
N GLU A 227 27.05 -3.27 10.77
CA GLU A 227 27.91 -2.15 10.36
C GLU A 227 28.03 -2.06 8.83
N ASP A 228 28.05 -3.20 8.15
CA ASP A 228 28.17 -3.28 6.70
C ASP A 228 26.88 -2.88 5.99
N LYS A 229 25.71 -3.11 6.60
CA LYS A 229 24.41 -2.65 6.06
C LYS A 229 24.44 -1.15 5.73
N PHE A 230 24.94 -0.31 6.65
CA PHE A 230 25.04 1.14 6.45
C PHE A 230 26.05 1.52 5.36
N LEU A 231 27.16 0.79 5.28
CA LEU A 231 28.17 0.99 4.24
C LEU A 231 27.61 0.65 2.85
N LEU A 232 26.96 -0.51 2.72
CA LEU A 232 26.35 -1.00 1.49
C LEU A 232 25.24 -0.07 0.99
N ILE A 233 24.30 0.34 1.84
CA ILE A 233 23.23 1.23 1.37
C ILE A 233 23.77 2.60 0.97
N TYR A 234 24.78 3.11 1.68
CA TYR A 234 25.43 4.35 1.31
C TYR A 234 26.09 4.25 -0.08
N THR A 235 26.84 3.18 -0.34
CA THR A 235 27.55 3.02 -1.62
C THR A 235 26.59 2.73 -2.77
N LEU A 236 25.60 1.87 -2.57
CA LEU A 236 24.55 1.57 -3.56
C LEU A 236 23.84 2.84 -4.04
N LEU A 237 23.44 3.70 -3.11
CA LEU A 237 22.69 4.93 -3.42
C LEU A 237 23.60 6.05 -3.92
N LYS A 238 24.78 6.26 -3.29
CA LYS A 238 25.66 7.37 -3.64
C LYS A 238 26.36 7.16 -4.98
N LEU A 239 26.72 5.92 -5.31
CA LEU A 239 27.31 5.55 -6.60
C LEU A 239 26.24 5.26 -7.67
N GLN A 240 24.95 5.45 -7.35
CA GLN A 240 23.83 5.25 -8.27
C GLN A 240 23.83 3.87 -8.93
N LEU A 241 24.20 2.83 -8.17
CA LEU A 241 24.17 1.43 -8.64
C LEU A 241 22.74 0.92 -8.82
N LEU A 242 21.79 1.53 -8.13
CA LEU A 242 20.36 1.30 -8.28
C LEU A 242 19.73 2.51 -8.97
N GLN A 243 19.14 2.29 -10.13
CA GLN A 243 18.49 3.32 -10.92
C GLN A 243 16.98 3.36 -10.64
N GLY A 244 16.42 4.57 -10.61
CA GLY A 244 14.99 4.79 -10.40
C GLY A 244 14.56 4.79 -8.93
N LYS A 245 13.24 4.85 -8.73
CA LYS A 245 12.64 5.04 -7.41
C LYS A 245 12.81 3.81 -6.54
N THR A 246 13.24 4.02 -5.31
CA THR A 246 13.66 2.95 -4.40
C THR A 246 12.94 3.05 -3.06
N LEU A 247 12.35 1.93 -2.63
CA LEU A 247 11.67 1.79 -1.35
C LEU A 247 12.52 0.95 -0.40
N VAL A 248 12.90 1.51 0.74
CA VAL A 248 13.77 0.88 1.73
C VAL A 248 12.96 0.49 2.97
N PHE A 249 12.91 -0.79 3.29
CA PHE A 249 12.21 -1.30 4.48
C PHE A 249 13.14 -1.54 5.66
N VAL A 250 12.73 -1.05 6.83
CA VAL A 250 13.42 -1.23 8.11
C VAL A 250 12.45 -1.77 9.17
N GLY A 251 12.97 -2.46 10.17
CA GLY A 251 12.18 -3.15 11.20
C GLY A 251 11.67 -2.26 12.33
N ALA A 252 12.16 -1.02 12.47
CA ALA A 252 11.77 -0.13 13.56
C ALA A 252 11.74 1.35 13.16
N VAL A 253 10.83 2.12 13.76
CA VAL A 253 10.66 3.56 13.47
C VAL A 253 11.91 4.35 13.81
N ASP A 254 12.54 4.11 14.97
CA ASP A 254 13.80 4.79 15.34
C ASP A 254 14.91 4.51 14.32
N ARG A 255 14.89 3.33 13.70
CA ARG A 255 15.84 2.94 12.68
C ARG A 255 15.56 3.64 11.34
N CYS A 256 14.31 3.95 11.00
CA CYS A 256 13.98 4.82 9.85
C CYS A 256 14.69 6.17 9.97
N TYR A 257 14.51 6.82 11.12
CA TYR A 257 15.09 8.14 11.38
C TYR A 257 16.62 8.08 11.48
N ARG A 258 17.18 7.01 12.06
CA ARG A 258 18.62 6.76 12.07
C ARG A 258 19.17 6.67 10.64
N LEU A 259 18.52 5.90 9.77
CA LEU A 259 18.94 5.76 8.38
C LEU A 259 18.77 7.08 7.59
N LYS A 260 17.64 7.79 7.77
CA LYS A 260 17.41 9.11 7.18
C LYS A 260 18.52 10.10 7.54
N LEU A 261 18.78 10.29 8.84
CA LEU A 261 19.82 11.21 9.32
C LEU A 261 21.21 10.82 8.82
N PHE A 262 21.49 9.52 8.69
CA PHE A 262 22.75 9.02 8.14
C PHE A 262 22.89 9.35 6.65
N LEU A 263 21.87 9.09 5.83
CA LEU A 263 21.88 9.40 4.40
C LEU A 263 21.96 10.91 4.13
N GLU A 264 21.31 11.73 4.97
CA GLU A 264 21.40 13.20 4.91
C GLU A 264 22.84 13.71 5.10
N GLN A 265 23.70 13.03 5.88
CA GLN A 265 25.12 13.41 6.01
C GLN A 265 25.86 13.36 4.65
N PHE A 266 25.40 12.52 3.73
CA PHE A 266 25.96 12.35 2.40
C PHE A 266 25.20 13.13 1.33
N GLY A 267 24.20 13.93 1.73
CA GLY A 267 23.35 14.69 0.82
C GLY A 267 22.42 13.81 -0.03
N ILE A 268 22.04 12.64 0.47
CA ILE A 268 21.04 11.76 -0.17
C ILE A 268 19.68 12.07 0.47
N PRO A 269 18.76 12.76 -0.22
CA PRO A 269 17.46 13.10 0.33
C PRO A 269 16.56 11.86 0.37
N ALA A 270 16.04 11.53 1.56
CA ALA A 270 15.09 10.43 1.74
C ALA A 270 13.94 10.88 2.65
N CYS A 271 12.73 10.46 2.31
CA CYS A 271 11.55 10.68 3.15
C CYS A 271 11.23 9.43 3.97
N VAL A 272 10.70 9.64 5.18
CA VAL A 272 10.34 8.55 6.10
C VAL A 272 8.83 8.35 6.10
N LEU A 273 8.39 7.11 5.98
CA LEU A 273 7.00 6.71 6.02
C LEU A 273 6.79 5.69 7.15
N ASN A 274 6.13 6.09 8.23
CA ASN A 274 5.84 5.22 9.37
C ASN A 274 4.44 5.48 9.93
N SER A 275 3.95 4.60 10.78
CA SER A 275 2.58 4.62 11.33
C SER A 275 2.29 5.76 12.32
N GLU A 276 3.32 6.44 12.83
CA GLU A 276 3.16 7.53 13.81
C GLU A 276 2.83 8.87 13.14
N LEU A 277 3.08 8.96 11.83
CA LEU A 277 2.74 10.15 11.07
C LEU A 277 1.21 10.21 10.85
N PRO A 278 0.60 11.40 11.00
CA PRO A 278 -0.78 11.61 10.64
C PRO A 278 -1.02 11.17 9.21
N VAL A 279 -2.21 10.65 8.97
CA VAL A 279 -2.33 9.90 7.73
C VAL A 279 -2.35 10.75 6.48
N GLN A 280 -2.83 12.00 6.60
CA GLN A 280 -2.75 12.96 5.50
C GLN A 280 -1.30 13.23 5.08
N SER A 281 -0.38 13.26 6.05
CA SER A 281 1.06 13.36 5.83
C SER A 281 1.59 12.14 5.10
N ARG A 282 1.16 10.93 5.50
CA ARG A 282 1.51 9.68 4.79
C ARG A 282 1.06 9.71 3.33
N CYS A 283 -0.18 10.12 3.05
CA CYS A 283 -0.68 10.29 1.69
C CYS A 283 0.12 11.35 0.90
N HIS A 284 0.47 12.46 1.55
CA HIS A 284 1.23 13.54 0.93
C HIS A 284 2.64 13.08 0.52
N ILE A 285 3.33 12.36 1.40
CA ILE A 285 4.67 11.80 1.13
C ILE A 285 4.63 10.86 -0.08
N ILE A 286 3.65 9.95 -0.13
CA ILE A 286 3.53 9.02 -1.26
C ILE A 286 3.20 9.78 -2.55
N THR A 287 2.39 10.84 -2.48
CA THR A 287 2.11 11.69 -3.64
C THR A 287 3.37 12.39 -4.15
N GLN A 288 4.18 12.96 -3.25
CA GLN A 288 5.44 13.61 -3.60
C GLN A 288 6.44 12.63 -4.23
N PHE A 289 6.53 11.43 -3.68
CA PHE A 289 7.34 10.36 -4.25
C PHE A 289 6.85 9.94 -5.64
N ASN A 290 5.53 9.78 -5.83
CA ASN A 290 4.96 9.48 -7.15
C ASN A 290 5.23 10.60 -8.16
N GLN A 291 5.25 11.85 -7.72
CA GLN A 291 5.60 13.02 -8.54
C GLN A 291 7.11 13.20 -8.80
N GLY A 292 7.98 12.42 -8.14
CA GLY A 292 9.44 12.47 -8.33
C GLY A 292 10.15 13.54 -7.50
N PHE A 293 9.53 14.08 -6.45
CA PHE A 293 10.22 14.97 -5.50
C PHE A 293 11.26 14.24 -4.65
N TYR A 294 11.04 12.94 -4.43
CA TYR A 294 11.96 12.06 -3.73
C TYR A 294 12.11 10.76 -4.51
N ASP A 295 13.35 10.31 -4.65
CA ASP A 295 13.67 9.02 -5.24
C ASP A 295 13.68 7.89 -4.20
N TYR A 296 13.81 8.23 -2.92
CA TYR A 296 14.02 7.28 -1.82
C TYR A 296 12.97 7.46 -0.71
N ILE A 297 12.22 6.39 -0.41
CA ILE A 297 11.39 6.28 0.80
C ILE A 297 11.99 5.26 1.75
N ILE A 298 12.06 5.59 3.03
CA ILE A 298 12.37 4.65 4.12
C ILE A 298 11.08 4.36 4.89
N ALA A 299 10.68 3.09 4.95
CA ALA A 299 9.42 2.67 5.55
C ALA A 299 9.58 1.55 6.59
N THR A 300 8.66 1.49 7.56
CA THR A 300 8.48 0.32 8.42
C THR A 300 7.32 -0.54 7.92
N ASP A 301 7.36 -1.84 8.20
CA ASP A 301 6.16 -2.66 8.05
C ASP A 301 5.05 -2.16 8.97
N GLU A 302 3.84 -2.00 8.44
CA GLU A 302 2.64 -1.85 9.26
C GLU A 302 2.39 -3.18 9.97
N GLN A 303 3.02 -3.41 11.13
CA GLN A 303 2.39 -4.29 12.11
C GLN A 303 1.17 -3.54 12.64
N SER A 304 0.00 -4.13 12.43
CA SER A 304 -1.19 -3.85 13.22
C SER A 304 -0.75 -3.83 14.69
N LEU A 305 -0.94 -2.71 15.37
CA LEU A 305 -0.81 -2.65 16.82
C LEU A 305 -1.95 -3.49 17.39
N ALA A 306 -1.73 -4.80 17.47
CA ALA A 306 -2.36 -5.62 18.49
C ALA A 306 -1.76 -5.19 19.83
N ASP A 307 -2.64 -4.90 20.79
CA ASP A 307 -2.31 -4.26 22.06
C ASP A 307 -1.10 -4.90 22.80
N PRO A 308 -0.14 -4.10 23.33
CA PRO A 308 0.91 -4.58 24.24
C PRO A 308 0.38 -5.15 25.58
N ALA A 309 -0.94 -5.18 25.78
CA ALA A 309 -1.56 -5.65 27.02
C ALA A 309 -1.69 -7.18 27.09
N ALA A 310 -1.50 -7.92 25.99
CA ALA A 310 -1.62 -9.38 25.97
C ALA A 310 -0.33 -10.13 26.34
N ALA A 311 0.84 -9.46 26.36
CA ALA A 311 2.13 -10.10 26.64
C ALA A 311 2.53 -10.12 28.14
N ALA A 312 1.68 -9.61 29.04
CA ALA A 312 1.99 -9.50 30.48
C ALA A 312 1.05 -10.30 31.41
N ALA A 313 0.24 -11.21 30.87
CA ALA A 313 -0.74 -11.99 31.65
C ALA A 313 -0.39 -13.49 31.70
N GLN A 314 0.85 -13.82 32.02
CA GLN A 314 1.22 -15.13 32.56
C GLN A 314 2.21 -14.94 33.71
N THR A 315 1.69 -14.52 34.87
CA THR A 315 2.21 -14.94 36.19
C THR A 315 1.30 -14.42 37.30
N THR A 316 0.98 -15.33 38.22
CA THR A 316 0.43 -15.15 39.58
C THR A 316 -1.06 -14.88 39.76
N ALA A 317 -1.71 -15.89 40.35
CA ALA A 317 -3.03 -15.87 40.93
C ALA A 317 -3.05 -15.09 42.27
N GLY A 318 -4.15 -14.39 42.55
CA GLY A 318 -4.42 -13.79 43.86
C GLY A 318 -5.75 -13.02 43.89
N LYS A 319 -6.67 -13.45 44.76
CA LYS A 319 -8.02 -12.91 45.01
C LYS A 319 -8.00 -11.44 45.50
N GLU A 320 -8.99 -10.62 45.10
CA GLU A 320 -9.98 -9.96 45.99
C GLU A 320 -10.93 -8.96 45.27
N LYS A 321 -12.04 -8.62 45.94
CA LYS A 321 -13.31 -8.00 45.46
C LYS A 321 -13.39 -6.47 45.67
N LYS A 322 -14.22 -5.82 44.82
CA LYS A 322 -14.99 -4.53 44.98
C LYS A 322 -14.14 -3.23 44.97
N LYS A 323 -14.54 -2.08 44.39
CA LYS A 323 -15.86 -1.39 44.30
C LYS A 323 -15.82 -0.27 43.23
N ASN A 324 -16.99 0.12 42.72
CA ASN A 324 -17.28 1.20 41.75
C ASN A 324 -16.64 2.57 42.05
N THR A 325 -16.29 3.30 40.99
CA THR A 325 -16.62 4.74 40.83
C THR A 325 -16.54 5.15 39.36
N GLU A 326 -17.67 5.62 38.82
CA GLU A 326 -17.78 6.29 37.53
C GLU A 326 -17.15 7.69 37.60
N LYS A 327 -16.42 8.08 36.54
CA LYS A 327 -16.44 9.46 35.99
C LYS A 327 -15.61 9.58 34.69
N GLY A 328 -16.32 9.86 33.59
CA GLY A 328 -15.94 10.80 32.53
C GLY A 328 -14.62 10.59 31.77
N GLY A 329 -14.60 9.67 30.80
CA GLY A 329 -13.53 9.57 29.80
C GLY A 329 -13.93 10.21 28.46
N LYS A 330 -13.35 11.37 28.14
CA LYS A 330 -13.39 11.98 26.80
C LYS A 330 -12.96 10.96 25.74
N ALA A 331 -13.80 10.74 24.73
CA ALA A 331 -13.49 9.94 23.55
C ALA A 331 -12.28 10.56 22.81
N LYS A 332 -11.10 9.96 22.96
CA LYS A 332 -9.96 10.21 22.07
C LYS A 332 -10.18 9.40 20.80
N GLY A 333 -10.39 10.13 19.69
CA GLY A 333 -10.55 9.57 18.35
C GLY A 333 -9.38 8.65 18.00
N LYS A 334 -9.72 7.40 17.72
CA LYS A 334 -8.82 6.38 17.18
C LYS A 334 -8.57 6.71 15.70
N GLU A 335 -7.47 7.37 15.41
CA GLU A 335 -7.08 7.82 14.08
C GLU A 335 -6.29 6.69 13.39
N TYR A 336 -7.00 5.75 12.73
CA TYR A 336 -6.40 4.62 12.00
C TYR A 336 -6.39 4.86 10.48
N GLY A 337 -5.29 4.49 9.82
CA GLY A 337 -5.36 3.69 8.58
C GLY A 337 -5.35 4.33 7.19
N VAL A 338 -5.51 5.63 6.99
CA VAL A 338 -5.63 6.26 5.62
C VAL A 338 -4.39 6.12 4.66
N SER A 339 -3.30 5.40 4.99
CA SER A 339 -2.10 5.26 4.13
C SER A 339 -2.31 4.36 2.92
N ARG A 340 -3.29 3.43 2.95
CA ARG A 340 -3.48 2.46 1.85
C ARG A 340 -4.35 2.98 0.69
N GLY A 341 -4.54 4.30 0.64
CA GLY A 341 -5.13 4.99 -0.51
C GLY A 341 -4.10 5.34 -1.58
N VAL A 342 -2.94 5.87 -1.18
CA VAL A 342 -1.93 6.26 -2.16
C VAL A 342 -0.99 5.07 -2.35
N ASP A 343 -1.05 4.44 -3.52
CA ASP A 343 -0.17 3.35 -3.88
C ASP A 343 1.16 3.89 -4.45
N PHE A 344 2.25 3.15 -4.27
CA PHE A 344 3.54 3.55 -4.84
C PHE A 344 3.55 3.29 -6.34
N GLN A 345 3.81 4.33 -7.13
CA GLN A 345 3.87 4.23 -8.59
C GLN A 345 5.33 4.15 -9.05
N ASN A 346 5.60 3.23 -9.97
CA ASN A 346 6.90 3.06 -10.63
C ASN A 346 8.06 2.87 -9.66
N VAL A 347 7.89 2.02 -8.64
CA VAL A 347 9.01 1.59 -7.78
C VAL A 347 9.87 0.63 -8.57
N SER A 348 11.10 1.05 -8.89
CA SER A 348 12.08 0.23 -9.61
C SER A 348 12.77 -0.76 -8.66
N ASN A 349 13.05 -0.33 -7.43
CA ASN A 349 13.83 -1.12 -6.48
C ASN A 349 13.16 -1.19 -5.10
N VAL A 350 13.22 -2.36 -4.49
CA VAL A 350 12.89 -2.59 -3.08
C VAL A 350 14.15 -3.03 -2.36
N ILE A 351 14.52 -2.37 -1.26
CA ILE A 351 15.64 -2.76 -0.40
C ILE A 351 15.09 -3.20 0.95
N ASN A 352 15.24 -4.47 1.31
CA ASN A 352 15.04 -4.94 2.67
C ASN A 352 16.33 -4.67 3.47
N PHE A 353 16.41 -3.49 4.09
CA PHE A 353 17.54 -3.12 4.94
C PHE A 353 17.58 -3.97 6.22
N ASP A 354 16.39 -4.27 6.75
CA ASP A 354 16.19 -5.36 7.70
C ASP A 354 15.41 -6.47 7.03
N PHE A 355 15.83 -7.72 7.23
CA PHE A 355 15.09 -8.85 6.69
C PHE A 355 13.72 -8.95 7.39
N PRO A 356 12.63 -9.19 6.65
CA PRO A 356 11.30 -9.31 7.24
C PRO A 356 11.20 -10.52 8.17
N ALA A 357 10.42 -10.39 9.24
CA ALA A 357 10.24 -11.45 10.24
C ALA A 357 9.26 -12.56 9.79
N THR A 358 8.53 -12.37 8.69
CA THR A 358 7.58 -13.35 8.15
C THR A 358 7.64 -13.38 6.63
N VAL A 359 7.32 -14.55 6.06
CA VAL A 359 7.20 -14.75 4.61
C VAL A 359 6.16 -13.79 4.00
N GLU A 360 5.03 -13.60 4.66
CA GLU A 360 3.99 -12.68 4.19
C GLU A 360 4.51 -11.24 4.10
N SER A 361 5.26 -10.78 5.10
CA SER A 361 5.89 -9.46 5.05
C SER A 361 6.88 -9.36 3.88
N TYR A 362 7.72 -10.38 3.68
CA TYR A 362 8.63 -10.43 2.53
C TYR A 362 7.90 -10.22 1.20
N ILE A 363 6.85 -11.01 0.96
CA ILE A 363 6.06 -10.97 -0.26
C ILE A 363 5.38 -9.60 -0.44
N HIS A 364 4.83 -9.04 0.63
CA HIS A 364 4.21 -7.71 0.60
C HIS A 364 5.19 -6.57 0.30
N ARG A 365 6.44 -6.69 0.78
CA ARG A 365 7.51 -5.71 0.53
C ARG A 365 7.98 -5.77 -0.90
N VAL A 366 8.40 -6.94 -1.39
CA VAL A 366 8.92 -7.07 -2.77
C VAL A 366 7.83 -6.88 -3.83
N GLY A 367 6.56 -7.15 -3.49
CA GLY A 367 5.40 -6.83 -4.32
C GLY A 367 5.10 -5.32 -4.47
N ARG A 368 5.93 -4.43 -3.90
CA ARG A 368 5.88 -2.99 -4.16
C ARG A 368 6.56 -2.59 -5.47
N THR A 369 7.44 -3.43 -6.01
CA THR A 369 8.04 -3.28 -7.34
C THR A 369 7.45 -4.28 -8.33
N ALA A 370 7.95 -4.30 -9.58
CA ALA A 370 7.55 -5.22 -10.64
C ALA A 370 6.03 -5.24 -10.90
N ARG A 371 5.44 -4.06 -11.12
CA ARG A 371 3.99 -3.87 -11.36
C ARG A 371 3.70 -3.50 -12.81
N ALA A 372 2.55 -3.95 -13.31
CA ALA A 372 2.04 -3.63 -14.66
C ALA A 372 3.10 -3.83 -15.75
N ASP A 373 3.65 -5.05 -15.83
CA ASP A 373 4.67 -5.51 -16.79
C ASP A 373 6.05 -4.83 -16.71
N ASN A 374 6.25 -3.84 -15.83
CA ASN A 374 7.57 -3.27 -15.61
C ASN A 374 8.47 -4.25 -14.83
N PRO A 375 9.78 -4.33 -15.16
CA PRO A 375 10.73 -5.07 -14.37
C PRO A 375 10.99 -4.37 -13.03
N GLY A 376 11.37 -5.16 -12.02
CA GLY A 376 11.68 -4.67 -10.68
C GLY A 376 12.81 -5.47 -10.05
N THR A 377 13.53 -4.83 -9.12
CA THR A 377 14.61 -5.48 -8.37
C THR A 377 14.32 -5.42 -6.87
N ALA A 378 14.48 -6.55 -6.18
CA ALA A 378 14.45 -6.62 -4.72
C ALA A 378 15.83 -7.03 -4.20
N LEU A 379 16.40 -6.25 -3.29
CA LEU A 379 17.68 -6.51 -2.65
C LEU A 379 17.50 -6.67 -1.14
N SER A 380 17.92 -7.80 -0.58
CA SER A 380 17.76 -8.09 0.84
C SER A 380 19.10 -8.19 1.55
N PHE A 381 19.27 -7.43 2.63
CA PHE A 381 20.40 -7.57 3.54
C PHE A 381 20.07 -8.61 4.61
N ILE A 382 20.97 -9.56 4.81
CA ILE A 382 20.73 -10.73 5.66
C ILE A 382 21.90 -10.85 6.65
N SER A 383 21.60 -10.74 7.94
CA SER A 383 22.57 -11.02 8.99
C SER A 383 22.65 -12.52 9.29
N HIS A 384 23.67 -12.95 10.02
CA HIS A 384 23.78 -14.34 10.45
C HIS A 384 22.59 -14.84 11.29
N THR A 385 21.91 -13.95 12.01
CA THR A 385 20.73 -14.31 12.82
C THR A 385 19.44 -14.44 12.00
N GLU A 386 19.46 -14.00 10.74
CA GLU A 386 18.29 -13.99 9.85
C GLU A 386 18.31 -15.15 8.83
N LEU A 387 19.27 -16.08 8.94
CA LEU A 387 19.43 -17.20 8.00
C LEU A 387 18.27 -18.21 8.04
N ASP A 388 17.69 -18.43 9.23
CA ASP A 388 16.51 -19.31 9.37
C ASP A 388 15.29 -18.70 8.67
N LEU A 389 15.07 -17.39 8.85
CA LEU A 389 14.00 -16.64 8.17
C LEU A 389 14.18 -16.64 6.65
N LEU A 390 15.42 -16.50 6.16
CA LEU A 390 15.74 -16.64 4.74
C LEU A 390 15.31 -18.01 4.22
N SER A 391 15.64 -19.08 4.95
CA SER A 391 15.29 -20.45 4.57
C SER A 391 13.78 -20.64 4.49
N GLU A 392 13.02 -20.12 5.46
CA GLU A 392 11.54 -20.14 5.43
C GLU A 392 10.97 -19.41 4.20
N VAL A 393 11.55 -18.26 3.85
CA VAL A 393 11.15 -17.49 2.65
C VAL A 393 11.48 -18.25 1.38
N GLU A 394 12.70 -18.80 1.27
CA GLU A 394 13.10 -19.60 0.10
C GLU A 394 12.21 -20.82 -0.08
N GLU A 395 11.93 -21.58 0.99
CA GLU A 395 11.03 -22.74 0.96
C GLU A 395 9.62 -22.35 0.48
N ALA A 396 9.08 -21.25 0.99
CA ALA A 396 7.74 -20.79 0.64
C ALA A 396 7.63 -20.25 -0.80
N LEU A 397 8.73 -19.71 -1.36
CA LEU A 397 8.74 -19.14 -2.71
C LEU A 397 9.12 -20.16 -3.80
N THR A 398 9.95 -21.14 -3.46
CA THR A 398 10.56 -22.06 -4.42
C THR A 398 9.57 -23.17 -4.85
N GLY A 399 8.66 -23.59 -3.96
CA GLY A 399 7.67 -24.62 -4.27
C GLY A 399 8.31 -25.90 -4.83
N ASP A 400 7.78 -26.44 -5.95
CA ASP A 400 8.29 -27.62 -6.66
C ASP A 400 9.47 -27.34 -7.63
N ASN A 401 9.89 -26.08 -7.79
CA ASN A 401 11.00 -25.72 -8.68
C ASN A 401 12.34 -25.82 -7.97
N ALA A 402 13.41 -26.26 -8.65
CA ALA A 402 14.70 -26.57 -8.00
C ALA A 402 15.70 -25.39 -7.92
N GLU A 403 15.34 -24.19 -8.40
CA GLU A 403 16.23 -23.01 -8.39
C GLU A 403 15.88 -22.05 -7.24
N SER A 404 16.88 -21.61 -6.47
CA SER A 404 16.68 -20.61 -5.43
C SER A 404 16.19 -19.30 -6.06
N VAL A 405 15.06 -18.82 -5.54
CA VAL A 405 14.41 -17.57 -5.97
C VAL A 405 15.26 -16.35 -5.61
N LEU A 406 16.04 -16.41 -4.52
CA LEU A 406 16.90 -15.33 -4.07
C LEU A 406 18.35 -15.59 -4.48
N LYS A 407 18.79 -14.92 -5.55
CA LYS A 407 20.16 -15.07 -6.04
C LYS A 407 21.14 -14.40 -5.07
N PRO A 408 22.21 -15.07 -4.63
CA PRO A 408 23.25 -14.41 -3.86
C PRO A 408 23.90 -13.32 -4.71
N TYR A 409 24.06 -12.12 -4.14
CA TYR A 409 24.72 -11.00 -4.78
C TYR A 409 26.08 -10.78 -4.16
N GLU A 410 27.14 -11.10 -4.92
CA GLU A 410 28.52 -10.89 -4.48
C GLU A 410 28.92 -9.43 -4.64
N PHE A 411 28.83 -8.67 -3.54
CA PHE A 411 29.32 -7.31 -3.48
C PHE A 411 30.82 -7.31 -3.19
N LYS A 412 31.64 -6.63 -4.02
CA LYS A 412 33.09 -6.50 -3.77
C LYS A 412 33.38 -5.57 -2.59
N MET A 413 33.27 -6.10 -1.37
CA MET A 413 33.49 -5.35 -0.13
C MET A 413 34.84 -4.64 -0.07
N LYS A 414 35.89 -5.25 -0.66
CA LYS A 414 37.25 -4.68 -0.69
C LYS A 414 37.32 -3.31 -1.37
N GLU A 415 36.54 -3.12 -2.43
CA GLU A 415 36.52 -1.85 -3.17
C GLU A 415 35.89 -0.76 -2.29
N ILE A 416 34.77 -1.06 -1.62
CA ILE A 416 34.07 -0.07 -0.81
C ILE A 416 34.67 0.17 0.58
N GLU A 417 35.68 -0.60 0.99
CA GLU A 417 36.30 -0.48 2.31
C GLU A 417 36.84 0.94 2.57
N GLY A 418 37.31 1.61 1.51
CA GLY A 418 37.75 3.00 1.54
C GLY A 418 36.68 4.00 2.00
N PHE A 419 35.39 3.66 1.91
CA PHE A 419 34.29 4.50 2.38
C PHE A 419 33.94 4.29 3.86
N ARG A 420 34.40 3.21 4.48
CA ARG A 420 34.02 2.82 5.84
C ARG A 420 34.32 3.90 6.88
N TYR A 421 35.44 4.63 6.74
CA TYR A 421 35.77 5.72 7.66
C TYR A 421 34.75 6.86 7.60
N ARG A 422 34.17 7.14 6.42
CA ARG A 422 33.13 8.16 6.24
C ARG A 422 31.81 7.73 6.87
N CYS A 423 31.44 6.47 6.69
CA CYS A 423 30.27 5.89 7.37
C CYS A 423 30.42 5.99 8.89
N ARG A 424 31.60 5.67 9.43
CA ARG A 424 31.89 5.83 10.87
C ARG A 424 31.81 7.30 11.30
N ASP A 425 32.30 8.23 10.50
CA ASP A 425 32.26 9.66 10.82
C ASP A 425 30.85 10.26 10.80
N ALA A 426 30.00 9.80 9.86
CA ALA A 426 28.58 10.13 9.80
C ALA A 426 27.81 9.53 11.00
N MET A 427 28.07 8.26 11.33
CA MET A 427 27.39 7.58 12.44
C MET A 427 27.66 8.21 13.81
N ARG A 428 28.77 8.94 13.97
CA ARG A 428 29.06 9.71 15.18
C ARG A 428 28.10 10.89 15.39
N SER A 429 27.54 11.49 14.33
CA SER A 429 26.55 12.56 14.46
C SER A 429 25.12 12.03 14.63
N VAL A 430 24.86 10.78 14.23
CA VAL A 430 23.55 10.11 14.36
C VAL A 430 23.41 9.40 15.72
N THR A 431 23.26 10.21 16.77
CA THR A 431 23.05 9.72 18.14
C THR A 431 21.59 9.34 18.39
N LYS A 432 21.34 8.56 19.45
CA LYS A 432 19.96 8.25 19.89
C LYS A 432 19.17 9.53 20.20
N GLN A 433 19.84 10.56 20.71
CA GLN A 433 19.24 11.86 20.98
C GLN A 433 18.82 12.56 19.68
N ALA A 434 19.72 12.62 18.68
CA ALA A 434 19.41 13.22 17.38
C ALA A 434 18.23 12.52 16.69
N VAL A 435 18.18 11.18 16.75
CA VAL A 435 17.06 10.38 16.23
C VAL A 435 15.74 10.76 16.91
N ARG A 436 15.73 10.82 18.25
CA ARG A 436 14.54 11.18 19.02
C ARG A 436 14.08 12.61 18.72
N GLU A 437 15.00 13.56 18.65
CA GLU A 437 14.71 14.96 18.33
C GLU A 437 14.15 15.11 16.91
N ALA A 438 14.74 14.42 15.91
CA ALA A 438 14.24 14.42 14.53
C ALA A 438 12.81 13.87 14.44
N ARG A 439 12.55 12.73 15.10
CA ARG A 439 11.23 12.10 15.16
C ARG A 439 10.18 13.01 15.81
N LEU A 440 10.51 13.62 16.95
CA LEU A 440 9.61 14.55 17.64
C LEU A 440 9.36 15.82 16.82
N LYS A 441 10.38 16.35 16.14
CA LYS A 441 10.25 17.54 15.28
C LYS A 441 9.31 17.27 14.11
N GLU A 442 9.45 16.13 13.45
CA GLU A 442 8.61 15.74 12.31
C GLU A 442 7.15 15.56 12.74
N ILE A 443 6.89 14.84 13.83
CA ILE A 443 5.54 14.69 14.40
C ILE A 443 4.95 16.06 14.81
N LYS A 444 5.75 16.94 15.46
CA LYS A 444 5.31 18.28 15.87
C LYS A 444 4.97 19.15 14.66
N GLN A 445 5.80 19.15 13.61
CA GLN A 445 5.54 19.89 12.38
C GLN A 445 4.26 19.40 11.67
N GLU A 446 4.06 18.10 11.59
CA GLU A 446 2.85 17.53 10.98
C GLU A 446 1.59 17.82 11.81
N LEU A 447 1.69 17.81 13.14
CA LEU A 447 0.60 18.25 14.02
C LEU A 447 0.26 19.73 13.77
N LEU A 448 1.25 20.62 13.69
CA LEU A 448 1.06 22.05 13.40
C LEU A 448 0.43 22.28 12.03
N ASN A 449 0.80 21.47 11.03
CA ASN A 449 0.29 21.56 9.67
C ASN A 449 -1.14 21.01 9.50
N SER A 450 -1.65 20.28 10.50
CA SER A 450 -3.04 19.80 10.51
C SER A 450 -4.02 20.97 10.43
N GLU A 451 -5.04 20.86 9.56
CA GLU A 451 -6.04 21.92 9.31
C GLU A 451 -6.76 22.38 10.59
N LYS A 452 -6.93 21.48 11.57
CA LYS A 452 -7.53 21.79 12.88
C LYS A 452 -6.63 22.66 13.77
N LEU A 453 -5.31 22.53 13.64
CA LEU A 453 -4.34 23.34 14.38
C LEU A 453 -4.06 24.65 13.66
N LYS A 454 -4.12 24.68 12.31
CA LYS A 454 -4.12 25.94 11.55
C LYS A 454 -5.22 26.89 12.01
N THR A 455 -6.46 26.42 12.04
CA THR A 455 -7.60 27.23 12.53
C THR A 455 -7.40 27.69 13.98
N TYR A 456 -6.87 26.84 14.86
CA TYR A 456 -6.55 27.21 16.25
C TYR A 456 -5.47 28.30 16.36
N PHE A 457 -4.42 28.26 15.52
CA PHE A 457 -3.34 29.25 15.52
C PHE A 457 -3.67 30.52 14.76
N ASP A 458 -4.60 30.46 13.80
CA ASP A 458 -5.21 31.65 13.21
C ASP A 458 -5.96 32.46 14.29
N ASP A 459 -6.63 31.76 15.22
CA ASP A 459 -7.30 32.37 16.38
C ASP A 459 -6.34 32.73 17.53
N ASN A 460 -5.17 32.09 17.62
CA ASN A 460 -4.19 32.26 18.71
C ASN A 460 -2.74 32.48 18.18
N PRO A 461 -2.44 33.64 17.58
CA PRO A 461 -1.17 33.89 16.89
C PRO A 461 0.05 33.97 17.83
N ARG A 462 -0.14 34.23 19.13
CA ARG A 462 0.94 34.25 20.13
C ARG A 462 1.45 32.84 20.47
N ASP A 463 0.59 31.84 20.43
CA ASP A 463 0.95 30.46 20.73
C ASP A 463 1.77 29.85 19.59
N LEU A 464 1.47 30.23 18.35
CA LEU A 464 2.29 29.93 17.17
C LEU A 464 3.71 30.53 17.29
N GLN A 465 3.82 31.76 17.81
CA GLN A 465 5.11 32.41 18.04
C GLN A 465 5.93 31.70 19.12
N LEU A 466 5.31 31.30 20.23
CA LEU A 466 5.96 30.51 21.29
C LEU A 466 6.52 29.17 20.77
N LEU A 467 5.81 28.52 19.84
CA LEU A 467 6.25 27.27 19.20
C LEU A 467 7.34 27.47 18.14
N ARG A 468 7.40 28.64 17.50
CA ARG A 468 8.45 29.03 16.55
C ARG A 468 9.78 29.41 17.21
N HIS A 469 9.80 29.63 18.52
CA HIS A 469 11.00 30.04 19.27
C HIS A 469 11.94 28.87 19.65
N ASP A 470 11.60 27.63 19.32
CA ASP A 470 12.57 26.53 19.30
C ASP A 470 13.51 26.74 18.10
N LYS A 471 14.74 27.20 18.37
CA LYS A 471 15.79 27.45 17.37
C LYS A 471 15.89 26.31 16.35
N ASP A 472 16.26 26.65 15.11
CA ASP A 472 16.68 25.71 14.08
C ASP A 472 17.93 24.93 14.51
N LEU A 473 17.71 23.89 15.30
CA LEU A 473 18.65 22.82 15.51
C LEU A 473 18.39 21.81 14.39
N HIS A 474 19.35 21.70 13.47
CA HIS A 474 19.51 20.45 12.73
C HIS A 474 19.90 19.40 13.80
N PRO A 475 19.08 18.37 14.08
CA PRO A 475 19.29 17.50 15.24
C PRO A 475 20.62 16.73 15.17
N ALA A 476 21.18 16.58 13.97
CA ALA A 476 22.56 16.16 13.75
C ALA A 476 23.31 17.26 12.99
N VAL A 477 24.50 17.63 13.48
CA VAL A 477 25.42 18.54 12.77
C VAL A 477 25.83 17.88 11.45
N VAL A 478 25.35 18.42 10.33
CA VAL A 478 25.74 17.95 8.99
C VAL A 478 27.14 18.46 8.68
N LYS A 479 28.05 17.54 8.38
CA LYS A 479 29.44 17.85 8.04
C LYS A 479 29.57 18.13 6.54
N PRO A 480 29.88 19.35 6.09
CA PRO A 480 29.86 19.70 4.66
C PRO A 480 30.78 18.84 3.78
N HIS A 481 31.92 18.41 4.33
CA HIS A 481 32.89 17.57 3.61
C HIS A 481 32.39 16.16 3.33
N LEU A 482 31.37 15.67 4.03
CA LEU A 482 30.79 14.35 3.78
C LEU A 482 29.86 14.33 2.57
N LYS A 483 29.47 15.47 2.01
CA LYS A 483 28.60 15.53 0.84
C LYS A 483 29.28 15.06 -0.45
N ASN A 484 30.55 15.42 -0.64
CA ASN A 484 31.29 15.15 -1.88
C ASN A 484 32.12 13.88 -1.73
N ILE A 485 32.23 13.06 -2.78
CA ILE A 485 33.16 11.93 -2.79
C ILE A 485 34.55 12.46 -3.15
N PRO A 486 35.58 12.21 -2.31
CA PRO A 486 36.96 12.53 -2.67
C PRO A 486 37.39 11.81 -3.97
N GLU A 487 38.17 12.48 -4.82
CA GLU A 487 38.58 11.98 -6.14
C GLU A 487 39.22 10.58 -6.09
N TYR A 488 40.06 10.33 -5.07
CA TYR A 488 40.73 9.04 -4.86
C TYR A 488 39.78 7.86 -4.54
N LEU A 489 38.51 8.14 -4.21
CA LEU A 489 37.45 7.13 -4.05
C LEU A 489 36.53 7.04 -5.27
N GLY A 490 36.56 8.04 -6.17
CA GLY A 490 35.63 8.18 -7.29
C GLY A 490 36.13 7.57 -8.60
N GLU A 491 37.42 7.67 -8.91
CA GLU A 491 37.96 7.32 -10.24
C GLU A 491 38.14 5.80 -10.48
N THR A 492 38.10 4.96 -9.44
CA THR A 492 38.43 3.53 -9.54
C THR A 492 37.25 2.57 -9.42
N GLN A 493 36.03 3.02 -9.10
CA GLN A 493 35.00 2.10 -8.57
C GLN A 493 33.70 2.00 -9.35
N THR A 494 33.39 2.90 -10.28
CA THR A 494 32.10 2.83 -11.01
C THR A 494 32.00 1.68 -12.00
N HIS A 495 33.13 1.20 -12.54
CA HIS A 495 33.16 0.11 -13.53
C HIS A 495 33.53 -1.28 -12.97
N ALA A 496 33.88 -1.39 -11.68
CA ALA A 496 34.54 -2.59 -11.16
C ALA A 496 33.87 -3.25 -9.94
N LEU A 497 32.73 -2.77 -9.45
CA LEU A 497 32.12 -3.28 -8.20
C LEU A 497 31.35 -4.60 -8.32
N VAL A 498 31.14 -5.11 -9.54
CA VAL A 498 30.36 -6.32 -9.81
C VAL A 498 31.30 -7.46 -10.23
N VAL A 499 31.11 -8.65 -9.66
CA VAL A 499 31.66 -9.91 -10.19
C VAL A 499 30.54 -10.52 -11.04
N ASP A 500 30.71 -10.55 -12.35
CA ASP A 500 29.85 -11.25 -13.33
C ASP A 500 28.36 -11.38 -12.99
N CYS A 501 27.57 -10.36 -13.33
CA CYS A 501 26.15 -10.51 -13.62
C CYS A 501 25.69 -9.40 -14.57
N ASN A 502 25.61 -9.71 -15.87
CA ASN A 502 25.01 -8.88 -16.93
C ASN A 502 23.48 -8.68 -16.76
N HIS A 503 22.95 -8.69 -15.53
CA HIS A 503 21.51 -8.83 -15.26
C HIS A 503 20.92 -7.85 -14.23
N LEU A 504 21.71 -7.05 -13.54
CA LEU A 504 21.18 -5.75 -13.10
C LEU A 504 20.95 -4.96 -14.38
N SER A 505 19.80 -4.31 -14.54
CA SER A 505 19.51 -3.43 -15.68
C SER A 505 20.46 -2.22 -15.69
N LEU A 506 21.71 -2.48 -16.05
CA LEU A 506 22.71 -1.55 -16.54
C LEU A 506 22.47 -1.46 -18.05
N GLN A 507 21.32 -0.94 -18.45
CA GLN A 507 21.20 -0.41 -19.81
C GLN A 507 21.79 0.99 -19.76
N SER A 508 23.00 1.10 -20.32
CA SER A 508 23.59 2.33 -20.78
C SER A 508 22.71 2.92 -21.89
N ASP A 509 22.20 4.12 -21.67
CA ASP A 509 22.02 5.13 -22.72
C ASP A 509 22.74 6.41 -22.29
#